data_AF-A0A7C3SDN3-F1
#
_entry.id   AF-A0A7C3SDN3-F1
#
_cell.length_a   1.000
_cell.length_b   1.000
_cell.length_c   1.000
_cell.angle_alpha   90.00
_cell.angle_beta   90.00
_cell.angle_gamma   90.00
#
_symmetry.space_group_name_H-M   'P 1'
#
loop_
_entity.id
_entity.type
_entity.pdbx_description
1 polymer ?
#
loop_
_entity_poly.entity_id
_entity_poly.type
_entity_poly.pdbx_seq_one_letter_code
_entity_poly.pdbx_strand_id
1 'polypeptide(L)' 'MSDLAYLRAIRMGLISVGEFDKGSFLEAIHTYLGCSGRYAAEECDAITGRMCDEDFKNLIEAVKRRIKRRSVEIAGLT' A
#
# COMPACT_ATOMS: atom_id res chain seq x y z
N MET A 1 2.66 6.44 -12.24
CA MET A 1 2.84 5.73 -10.94
C MET A 1 2.84 4.25 -11.26
N SER A 2 3.76 3.48 -10.71
CA SER A 2 3.83 2.03 -10.94
C SER A 2 2.79 1.29 -10.10
N ASP A 3 2.29 0.18 -10.62
CA ASP A 3 1.26 -0.65 -9.97
C ASP A 3 1.85 -1.91 -9.32
N LEU A 4 3.18 -2.05 -9.26
CA LEU A 4 3.87 -3.29 -8.85
C LEU A 4 3.37 -3.84 -7.51
N ALA A 5 3.37 -2.99 -6.47
CA ALA A 5 2.97 -3.41 -5.13
C ALA A 5 1.48 -3.80 -5.06
N TYR A 6 0.61 -3.09 -5.78
CA TYR A 6 -0.83 -3.40 -5.86
C TYR A 6 -1.06 -4.77 -6.53
N LEU A 7 -0.41 -5.00 -7.68
CA LEU A 7 -0.52 -6.26 -8.41
C LEU A 7 0.10 -7.44 -7.64
N ARG A 8 1.22 -7.22 -6.94
CA ARG A 8 1.83 -8.23 -6.07
C ARG A 8 0.89 -8.60 -4.92
N ALA A 9 0.27 -7.62 -4.27
CA ALA A 9 -0.66 -7.87 -3.17
C ALA A 9 -1.88 -8.70 -3.61
N ILE A 10 -2.43 -8.43 -4.80
CA ILE A 10 -3.51 -9.23 -5.40
C ILE A 10 -3.02 -10.66 -5.69
N ARG A 11 -1.87 -10.82 -6.34
CA ARG A 11 -1.31 -12.15 -6.67
C ARG A 11 -1.03 -13.00 -5.44
N MET A 12 -0.65 -12.37 -4.34
CA MET A 12 -0.42 -13.03 -3.04
C MET A 12 -1.71 -13.27 -2.24
N GLY A 13 -2.87 -12.84 -2.74
CA GLY A 13 -4.16 -12.99 -2.06
C GLY A 13 -4.32 -12.13 -0.81
N LEU A 14 -3.54 -11.05 -0.67
CA LEU A 14 -3.56 -10.19 0.52
C LEU A 14 -4.67 -9.14 0.47
N ILE A 15 -5.11 -8.81 -0.74
CA ILE A 15 -6.24 -7.94 -1.07
C ILE A 15 -6.97 -8.51 -2.29
N SER A 16 -8.24 -8.15 -2.44
CA SER A 16 -9.03 -8.42 -3.65
C SER A 16 -9.02 -7.25 -4.62
N VAL A 17 -9.23 -7.52 -5.91
CA VAL A 17 -9.43 -6.46 -6.92
C VAL A 17 -10.63 -5.61 -6.52
N GLY A 18 -10.44 -4.28 -6.45
CA GLY A 18 -11.50 -3.34 -6.06
C GLY A 18 -11.77 -3.25 -4.56
N GLU A 19 -11.09 -4.04 -3.70
CA GLU A 19 -11.21 -3.90 -2.24
C GLU A 19 -10.74 -2.52 -1.75
N PHE A 20 -9.71 -1.99 -2.41
CA PHE A 20 -9.18 -0.65 -2.17
C PHE A 20 -9.02 0.09 -3.50
N ASP A 21 -9.27 1.40 -3.47
CA ASP A 21 -8.86 2.30 -4.55
C ASP A 21 -7.34 2.20 -4.75
N LYS A 22 -6.93 1.96 -5.99
CA LYS A 22 -5.52 1.70 -6.34
C LYS A 22 -4.63 2.90 -5.97
N GLY A 23 -5.10 4.12 -6.24
CA GLY A 23 -4.33 5.34 -5.95
C GLY A 23 -4.09 5.51 -4.45
N SER A 24 -5.17 5.40 -3.67
CA SER A 24 -5.15 5.48 -2.20
C SER A 24 -4.27 4.40 -1.57
N PHE A 25 -4.27 3.19 -2.14
CA PHE A 25 -3.43 2.09 -1.70
C PHE A 25 -1.94 2.37 -1.93
N LEU A 26 -1.58 2.80 -3.14
CA LEU A 26 -0.19 3.12 -3.48
C LEU A 26 0.31 4.34 -2.70
N GLU A 27 -0.53 5.36 -2.51
CA GLU A 27 -0.22 6.51 -1.64
C GLU A 27 0.05 6.06 -0.19
N ALA A 28 -0.76 5.15 0.33
CA ALA A 28 -0.59 4.61 1.68
C ALA A 28 0.71 3.80 1.81
N ILE A 29 1.10 3.03 0.78
CA ILE A 29 2.41 2.35 0.74
C ILE A 29 3.54 3.37 0.71
N HIS A 30 3.50 4.37 -0.18
CA HIS A 30 4.53 5.40 -0.27
C HIS A 30 4.71 6.11 1.07
N THR A 31 3.60 6.48 1.71
CA THR A 31 3.61 7.12 3.04
C THR A 31 4.22 6.21 4.09
N TYR A 32 3.88 4.92 4.08
CA TYR A 32 4.42 3.97 5.04
C TYR A 32 5.92 3.75 4.87
N LEU A 33 6.39 3.68 3.61
CA LEU A 33 7.80 3.48 3.28
C LEU A 33 8.62 4.78 3.27
N GLY A 34 7.98 5.93 3.48
CA GLY A 34 8.64 7.24 3.44
C GLY A 34 9.11 7.68 2.06
N CYS A 35 8.61 7.06 0.99
CA CYS A 35 8.96 7.40 -0.38
C CYS A 35 8.36 8.76 -0.74
N SER A 36 9.21 9.76 -1.01
CA SER A 36 8.77 11.12 -1.30
C SER A 36 9.65 11.78 -2.36
N GLY A 37 9.12 12.82 -3.02
CA GLY A 37 9.85 13.54 -4.06
C GLY A 37 9.74 12.91 -5.45
N ARG A 38 10.64 13.33 -6.35
CA ARG A 38 10.55 13.07 -7.80
C ARG A 38 10.62 11.59 -8.17
N TYR A 39 11.29 10.77 -7.36
CA TYR A 39 11.55 9.35 -7.63
C TYR A 39 10.78 8.41 -6.69
N ALA A 40 9.78 8.93 -5.96
CA ALA A 40 9.08 8.17 -4.93
C ALA A 40 8.52 6.83 -5.44
N ALA A 41 8.00 6.78 -6.66
CA ALA A 41 7.45 5.55 -7.24
C ALA A 41 8.54 4.50 -7.53
N GLU A 42 9.70 4.93 -8.06
CA GLU A 42 10.82 4.03 -8.36
C GLU A 42 11.47 3.49 -7.09
N GLU A 43 11.61 4.33 -6.05
CA GLU A 43 12.08 3.91 -4.73
C GLU A 43 11.12 2.90 -4.09
N CYS A 44 9.82 3.16 -4.18
CA CYS A 44 8.80 2.28 -3.64
C CYS A 44 8.82 0.91 -4.33
N ASP A 45 8.93 0.89 -5.66
CA ASP A 45 9.08 -0.34 -6.44
C ASP A 45 10.37 -1.08 -6.10
N ALA A 46 11.48 -0.37 -5.93
CA ALA A 46 12.75 -0.99 -5.56
C ALA A 46 12.69 -1.66 -4.19
N ILE A 47 12.06 -1.02 -3.21
CA ILE A 47 11.87 -1.58 -1.85
C ILE A 47 10.93 -2.77 -1.92
N THR A 48 9.72 -2.57 -2.46
CA THR A 48 8.68 -3.61 -2.50
C THR A 48 9.06 -4.78 -3.39
N GLY A 49 9.87 -4.58 -4.44
CA GLY A 49 10.38 -5.64 -5.30
C GLY A 49 11.47 -6.50 -4.64
N ARG A 50 12.20 -5.96 -3.66
CA ARG A 50 13.26 -6.68 -2.91
C ARG A 50 12.77 -7.30 -1.61
N MET A 51 11.61 -6.88 -1.12
CA MET A 51 11.00 -7.44 0.09
C MET A 51 10.68 -8.93 -0.07
N CYS A 52 11.05 -9.71 0.95
CA CYS A 52 10.56 -11.08 1.08
C CYS A 52 9.04 -11.10 1.31
N ASP A 53 8.43 -12.26 1.11
CA ASP A 53 6.97 -12.37 1.19
C ASP A 53 6.41 -12.07 2.59
N GLU A 54 7.14 -12.37 3.65
CA GLU A 54 6.71 -12.10 5.02
C GLU A 54 6.71 -10.59 5.33
N ASP A 55 7.79 -9.89 4.99
CA ASP A 55 7.87 -8.43 5.15
C ASP A 55 6.79 -7.73 4.32
N PHE A 56 6.60 -8.22 3.08
CA PHE A 56 5.59 -7.67 2.20
C PHE A 56 4.17 -7.88 2.77
N LYS A 57 3.88 -9.04 3.36
CA LYS A 57 2.61 -9.28 4.08
C LYS A 57 2.41 -8.31 5.23
N ASN A 58 3.43 -8.12 6.06
CA ASN A 58 3.38 -7.20 7.20
C ASN A 58 3.14 -5.75 6.74
N LEU A 59 3.79 -5.33 5.66
CA LEU A 59 3.56 -4.04 5.02
C LEU A 59 2.10 -3.89 4.57
N ILE A 60 1.56 -4.86 3.82
CA ILE A 60 0.18 -4.78 3.32
C ILE A 60 -0.83 -4.74 4.47
N GLU A 61 -0.62 -5.51 5.54
CA GLU A 61 -1.50 -5.46 6.72
C GLU A 61 -1.47 -4.10 7.44
N ALA A 62 -0.31 -3.45 7.52
CA ALA A 62 -0.22 -2.10 8.07
C ALA A 62 -0.94 -1.07 7.19
N VAL A 63 -0.78 -1.18 5.86
CA VAL A 63 -1.45 -0.33 4.88
C VAL A 63 -2.97 -0.46 4.97
N LYS A 64 -3.50 -1.70 5.04
CA LYS A 64 -4.94 -1.98 5.20
C LYS A 64 -5.49 -1.30 6.45
N ARG A 65 -4.80 -1.41 7.59
CA ARG A 65 -5.20 -0.75 8.84
C ARG A 65 -5.22 0.76 8.71
N ARG A 66 -4.23 1.35 8.05
CA ARG A 66 -4.14 2.80 7.83
C ARG A 66 -5.30 3.32 6.98
N ILE A 67 -5.62 2.65 5.88
CA ILE A 67 -6.72 3.04 4.99
C ILE A 67 -8.05 2.94 5.74
N LYS A 68 -8.32 1.82 6.42
CA LYS A 68 -9.55 1.64 7.21
C LYS A 68 -9.72 2.69 8.31
N ARG A 69 -8.64 3.03 9.03
CA ARG A 69 -8.67 4.08 10.06
C ARG A 69 -9.06 5.44 9.48
N ARG A 70 -8.43 5.83 8.36
CA ARG A 70 -8.77 7.08 7.64
C ARG A 70 -10.24 7.11 7.23
N SER A 71 -10.79 6.00 6.75
CA SER A 71 -12.21 5.92 6.38
C SER A 71 -13.15 6.14 7.57
N VAL A 72 -12.80 5.64 8.76
CA VAL A 72 -13.60 5.85 9.99
C VAL A 72 -13.51 7.29 10.48
N GLU A 73 -12.32 7.90 10.44
CA GLU A 73 -12.11 9.31 10.82
C GLU A 73 -12.90 10.26 9.90
N ILE A 74 -12.94 10.00 8.60
CA ILE A 74 -13.72 10.79 7.62
C ILE A 74 -15.22 10.61 7.82
N ALA A 75 -15.67 9.43 8.25
CA ALA A 75 -17.09 9.15 8.50
C ALA A 75 -17.64 9.80 9.78
N GLY A 76 -16.81 10.49 10.58
CA GLY A 76 -17.26 11.22 11.78
C GLY A 76 -17.79 10.32 12.90
N LEU A 77 -17.38 9.05 12.95
CA LEU A 77 -17.81 8.06 13.94
C LEU A 77 -16.98 8.09 15.24
N THR A 78 -16.43 9.25 15.61
CA THR A 78 -15.61 9.46 16.82
C THR A 78 -16.29 10.39 17.80
#